data_AF-A0A7H4MFR4-F1
#
_entry.id   AF-A0A7H4MFR4-F1
#
_cell.length_a   1.000
_cell.length_b   1.000
_cell.length_c   1.000
_cell.angle_alpha   90.00
_cell.angle_beta   90.00
_cell.angle_gamma   90.00
#
_symmetry.space_group_name_H-M   'P 1'
#
loop_
_entity.id
_entity.type
_entity.pdbx_description
1 polymer ?
#
loop_
_entity_poly.entity_id
_entity_poly.type
_entity_poly.pdbx_seq_one_letter_code
_entity_poly.pdbx_strand_id
1 'polypeptide(L)'
;MGDAAHTIHPLAGQGVNLGYRDVDALLEILAEARGRGEDWASLLVLKRYQARRRADNFIMQSGMDLFYAGFSNDLAPVRMLRNIGLMAAERAGVLKRQALKYALGL
;
A
#
# COMPACT_ATOMS: atom_id res chain seq x y z
N MET A 1 -7.19 -10.72 -7.48
CA MET A 1 -8.21 -11.37 -6.62
C MET A 1 -7.48 -12.23 -5.61
N GLY A 2 -7.31 -11.70 -4.40
CA GLY A 2 -7.06 -12.44 -3.17
C GLY A 2 -5.76 -13.24 -3.10
N ASP A 3 -4.74 -12.66 -2.47
CA ASP A 3 -3.62 -13.40 -1.88
C ASP A 3 -4.08 -14.13 -0.58
N ALA A 4 -5.24 -14.80 -0.66
CA ALA A 4 -5.83 -15.57 0.43
C ALA A 4 -5.24 -16.99 0.51
N ALA A 5 -4.26 -17.32 -0.33
CA ALA A 5 -3.68 -18.66 -0.45
C ALA A 5 -2.35 -18.84 0.30
N HIS A 6 -1.75 -17.77 0.82
CA HIS A 6 -0.51 -17.89 1.60
C HIS A 6 -0.72 -17.41 3.03
N THR A 7 -0.75 -18.40 3.91
CA THR A 7 -0.77 -18.36 5.37
C THR A 7 0.12 -17.24 5.93
N ILE A 8 -0.46 -16.08 6.27
CA ILE A 8 0.24 -15.01 6.98
C ILE A 8 -0.47 -14.74 8.30
N HIS A 9 0.33 -14.74 9.37
CA HIS A 9 -0.06 -14.28 10.70
C HIS A 9 -0.67 -12.87 10.59
N PRO A 10 -1.99 -12.71 10.83
CA PRO A 10 -2.66 -11.49 10.45
C PRO A 10 -2.39 -10.43 11.52
N LEU A 11 -1.89 -9.27 11.10
CA LEU A 11 -2.42 -8.03 11.68
C LEU A 11 -3.89 -7.97 11.26
N ALA A 12 -4.73 -8.61 12.08
CA ALA A 12 -6.16 -8.82 11.87
C ALA A 12 -6.87 -7.47 11.66
N GLY A 13 -7.04 -7.08 10.39
CA GLY A 13 -7.69 -5.82 10.02
C GLY A 13 -7.25 -5.24 8.66
N GLN A 14 -6.05 -5.59 8.17
CA GLN A 14 -5.58 -5.05 6.88
C GLN A 14 -6.09 -5.83 5.65
N GLY A 15 -6.32 -7.14 5.76
CA GLY A 15 -6.74 -7.98 4.63
C GLY A 15 -8.11 -7.63 4.06
N VAL A 16 -9.08 -7.30 4.93
CA VAL A 16 -10.43 -6.87 4.51
C VAL A 16 -10.39 -5.52 3.80
N ASN A 17 -9.62 -4.56 4.33
CA ASN A 17 -9.42 -3.26 3.70
C ASN A 17 -8.72 -3.39 2.34
N LEU A 18 -7.80 -4.34 2.19
CA LEU A 18 -7.17 -4.63 0.90
C LEU A 18 -8.19 -5.19 -0.10
N GLY A 19 -9.07 -6.09 0.36
CA GLY A 19 -10.15 -6.66 -0.43
C GLY A 19 -11.14 -5.61 -0.95
N TYR A 20 -11.56 -4.66 -0.09
CA TYR A 20 -12.44 -3.56 -0.54
C TYR A 20 -11.77 -2.68 -1.59
N ARG A 21 -10.49 -2.35 -1.41
CA ARG A 21 -9.73 -1.55 -2.39
C ARG A 21 -9.53 -2.30 -3.72
N ASP A 22 -9.35 -3.61 -3.69
CA ASP A 22 -9.32 -4.47 -4.88
C ASP A 22 -10.66 -4.40 -5.63
N VAL A 23 -11.78 -4.51 -4.92
CA VAL A 23 -13.13 -4.45 -5.51
C VAL A 23 -13.41 -3.08 -6.12
N ASP A 24 -13.13 -1.99 -5.41
CA ASP A 24 -13.34 -0.63 -5.92
C ASP A 24 -12.51 -0.37 -7.19
N ALA A 25 -11.22 -0.75 -7.18
CA ALA A 25 -10.35 -0.59 -8.33
C ALA A 25 -10.80 -1.45 -9.53
N LEU A 26 -11.36 -2.63 -9.28
CA LEU A 26 -11.92 -3.46 -10.34
C LEU A 26 -13.18 -2.81 -10.92
N LEU A 27 -14.09 -2.34 -10.07
CA LEU A 27 -15.32 -1.68 -10.49
C LEU A 27 -15.03 -0.43 -11.34
N GLU A 28 -14.05 0.39 -10.94
CA GLU A 28 -13.61 1.57 -11.69
C GLU A 28 -13.15 1.19 -13.11
N ILE A 29 -12.28 0.17 -13.24
CA ILE A 29 -11.74 -0.26 -14.53
C ILE A 29 -12.81 -0.88 -15.42
N LEU A 30 -13.74 -1.66 -14.86
CA LEU A 30 -14.84 -2.24 -15.62
C LEU A 30 -15.83 -1.17 -16.08
N ALA A 31 -16.12 -0.17 -15.24
CA ALA A 31 -16.97 0.96 -15.60
C ALA A 31 -16.34 1.80 -16.73
N GLU A 32 -15.04 2.07 -16.66
CA GLU A 32 -14.30 2.75 -17.73
C GLU A 32 -14.30 1.95 -19.04
N ALA A 33 -14.03 0.65 -18.99
CA ALA A 33 -14.03 -0.21 -20.18
C ALA A 33 -15.41 -0.21 -20.86
N ARG A 34 -16.48 -0.33 -20.05
CA ARG A 34 -17.86 -0.26 -20.53
C ARG A 34 -18.19 1.11 -21.15
N GLY A 35 -17.74 2.20 -20.53
CA GLY A 35 -17.94 3.56 -21.05
C GLY A 35 -17.22 3.83 -22.38
N ARG A 36 -16.10 3.14 -22.64
CA ARG A 36 -15.33 3.20 -23.89
C ARG A 36 -15.82 2.22 -24.96
N GLY A 37 -16.83 1.39 -24.67
CA GLY A 37 -17.31 0.34 -25.58
C GLY A 37 -16.32 -0.82 -25.75
N GLU A 38 -15.38 -0.99 -24.82
CA GLU A 38 -14.44 -2.10 -24.82
C GLU A 38 -15.12 -3.39 -24.32
N ASP A 39 -14.60 -4.54 -24.74
CA ASP A 39 -14.93 -5.81 -24.09
C ASP A 39 -14.34 -5.81 -22.66
N TRP A 40 -15.20 -5.53 -21.69
CA TRP A 40 -14.88 -5.45 -20.26
C TRP A 40 -14.37 -6.77 -19.68
N ALA A 41 -14.66 -7.92 -20.33
CA ALA A 41 -14.12 -9.22 -19.95
C ALA A 41 -12.77 -9.55 -20.63
N SER A 42 -12.29 -8.66 -21.51
CA SER A 42 -11.06 -8.91 -22.24
C SER A 42 -9.83 -8.94 -21.33
N LEU A 43 -8.85 -9.76 -21.73
CA LEU A 43 -7.56 -9.85 -21.04
C LEU A 43 -6.85 -8.50 -20.94
N LEU A 44 -7.08 -7.58 -21.88
CA LEU A 44 -6.49 -6.25 -21.89
C LEU A 44 -7.02 -5.38 -20.73
N VAL A 45 -8.33 -5.46 -20.45
CA VAL A 45 -8.97 -4.76 -19.32
C VAL A 45 -8.49 -5.36 -17.99
N LEU A 46 -8.41 -6.69 -17.90
CA LEU A 46 -7.90 -7.36 -16.69
C LEU A 46 -6.41 -7.08 -16.43
N LYS A 47 -5.60 -6.94 -17.48
CA LYS A 47 -4.19 -6.53 -17.35
C LYS A 47 -4.03 -5.11 -16.83
N ARG A 48 -4.91 -4.18 -17.20
CA ARG A 48 -4.93 -2.81 -16.63
C ARG A 48 -5.21 -2.85 -15.13
N TYR A 49 -6.17 -3.68 -14.71
CA TYR A 49 -6.43 -3.92 -13.28
C TYR A 49 -5.19 -4.48 -12.56
N GLN A 50 -4.58 -5.52 -13.12
CA GLN A 50 -3.39 -6.14 -12.53
C GLN A 50 -2.22 -5.15 -12.42
N ALA A 51 -2.01 -4.30 -13.44
CA ALA A 51 -0.95 -3.30 -13.43
C ALA A 51 -1.17 -2.24 -12.33
N ARG A 52 -2.41 -1.76 -12.16
CA ARG A 52 -2.75 -0.76 -11.13
C ARG A 52 -2.56 -1.32 -9.72
N ARG A 53 -2.95 -2.57 -9.48
CA ARG A 53 -2.82 -3.22 -8.16
C ARG A 53 -1.42 -3.74 -7.87
N ARG A 54 -0.59 -4.02 -8.87
CA ARG A 54 0.81 -4.44 -8.67
C ARG A 54 1.63 -3.42 -7.89
N ALA A 55 1.50 -2.14 -8.21
CA ALA A 55 2.22 -1.08 -7.51
C ALA A 55 1.77 -0.98 -6.05
N ASP A 56 0.45 -0.96 -5.80
CA ASP A 56 -0.11 -0.89 -4.45
C ASP A 56 0.30 -2.09 -3.60
N ASN A 57 0.19 -3.30 -4.15
CA ASN A 57 0.57 -4.52 -3.46
C ASN A 57 2.07 -4.57 -3.19
N PHE A 58 2.90 -4.12 -4.14
CA PHE A 58 4.35 -4.05 -3.98
C PHE A 58 4.75 -3.08 -2.87
N ILE A 59 4.13 -1.90 -2.80
CA ILE A 59 4.39 -0.92 -1.73
C ILE A 59 4.04 -1.50 -0.37
N MET A 60 2.87 -2.15 -0.26
CA MET A 60 2.45 -2.74 1.01
C MET A 60 3.37 -3.87 1.45
N GLN A 61 3.75 -4.76 0.53
CA GLN A 61 4.67 -5.86 0.83
C GLN A 61 6.06 -5.35 1.21
N SER A 62 6.62 -4.40 0.45
CA SER A 62 7.90 -3.77 0.77
C SER A 62 7.87 -3.06 2.13
N GLY A 63 6.75 -2.43 2.48
CA GLY A 63 6.57 -1.80 3.79
C GLY A 63 6.59 -2.82 4.93
N MET A 64 5.91 -3.95 4.74
CA MET A 64 5.91 -5.05 5.72
C MET A 64 7.29 -5.69 5.85
N ASP A 65 8.00 -5.91 4.75
CA ASP A 65 9.35 -6.48 4.75
C ASP A 65 10.35 -5.54 5.44
N LEU A 66 10.24 -4.23 5.19
CA LEU A 66 11.06 -3.22 5.87
C LEU A 66 10.78 -3.19 7.38
N PHE A 67 9.51 -3.27 7.78
CA PHE A 67 9.13 -3.38 9.19
C PHE A 67 9.69 -4.65 9.82
N TYR A 68 9.52 -5.79 9.16
CA TYR A 68 10.05 -7.04 9.65
C TYR A 68 11.56 -6.97 9.78
N ALA A 69 12.29 -6.59 8.74
CA ALA A 69 13.75 -6.50 8.75
C ALA A 69 14.29 -5.52 9.81
N GLY A 70 13.64 -4.38 10.00
CA GLY A 70 14.05 -3.37 10.97
C GLY A 70 13.77 -3.72 12.44
N PHE A 71 12.75 -4.54 12.70
CA PHE A 71 12.32 -4.88 14.06
C PHE A 71 12.62 -6.32 14.48
N SER A 72 12.86 -7.25 13.56
CA SER A 72 13.20 -8.66 13.85
C SER A 72 14.69 -8.92 13.99
N ASN A 73 15.56 -7.94 13.64
CA ASN A 73 17.01 -8.07 13.73
C ASN A 73 17.60 -7.21 14.86
N ASP A 74 18.43 -7.84 15.69
CA ASP A 74 19.14 -7.18 16.79
C ASP A 74 20.54 -6.66 16.43
N LEU A 75 20.95 -6.75 15.17
CA LEU A 75 22.25 -6.26 14.72
C LEU A 75 22.40 -4.76 15.01
N ALA A 76 23.52 -4.37 15.62
CA ALA A 76 23.78 -2.99 16.05
C ALA A 76 23.59 -1.92 14.94
N PRO A 77 24.03 -2.14 13.68
CA PRO A 77 23.80 -1.18 12.59
C PRO A 77 22.31 -1.00 12.23
N VAL A 78 21.53 -2.08 12.22
CA VAL A 78 20.09 -2.06 11.90
C VAL A 78 19.32 -1.33 13.01
N ARG A 79 19.69 -1.59 14.27
CA ARG A 79 19.13 -0.91 15.45
C ARG A 79 19.39 0.60 15.42
N MET A 80 20.59 1.00 15.02
CA MET A 80 20.96 2.41 14.89
C MET A 80 20.17 3.09 13.76
N LEU A 81 20.08 2.46 12.59
CA LEU A 81 19.26 2.95 11.47
C LEU A 81 17.78 3.08 11.85
N ARG A 82 17.21 2.08 12.55
CA ARG A 82 15.84 2.15 13.07
C ARG A 82 15.65 3.34 14.00
N ASN A 83 16.55 3.55 14.96
CA ASN A 83 16.44 4.65 15.92
C ASN A 83 16.58 6.01 15.24
N ILE A 84 17.46 6.14 14.24
CA ILE A 84 17.57 7.36 13.41
C ILE A 84 16.27 7.58 12.64
N GLY A 85 15.70 6.54 12.02
CA GLY A 85 14.42 6.61 11.32
C GLY A 85 13.26 7.03 12.22
N LEU A 86 13.19 6.49 13.43
CA LEU A 86 12.17 6.86 14.43
C LEU A 86 12.36 8.30 14.91
N MET A 87 13.58 8.73 15.21
CA MET A 87 13.87 10.14 15.56
C MET A 87 13.55 11.10 14.40
N ALA A 88 13.82 10.71 13.16
CA ALA A 88 13.46 11.49 11.98
C ALA A 88 11.93 11.56 11.81
N ALA A 89 11.21 10.48 12.05
CA ALA A 89 9.75 10.44 12.02
C ALA A 89 9.10 11.28 13.14
N GLU A 90 9.65 11.25 14.35
CA GLU A 90 9.23 12.13 15.45
C GLU A 90 9.45 13.60 15.10
N ARG A 91 10.63 13.95 14.57
CA ARG A 91 10.92 15.31 14.11
C ARG A 91 10.11 15.72 12.89
N ALA A 92 9.70 14.76 12.06
CA ALA A 92 8.77 14.98 10.96
C ALA A 92 7.37 15.36 11.44
N GLY A 93 7.05 15.32 12.75
CA GLY A 93 5.86 15.97 13.30
C GLY A 93 5.78 17.47 12.97
N VAL A 94 6.93 18.14 12.82
CA VAL A 94 7.03 19.54 12.35
C VAL A 94 6.69 19.64 10.86
N LEU A 95 7.22 18.74 10.02
CA LEU A 95 6.91 18.65 8.59
C LEU A 95 5.45 18.27 8.35
N LYS A 96 4.88 17.37 9.17
CA LYS A 96 3.46 16.99 9.15
C LYS A 96 2.57 18.16 9.56
N ARG A 97 2.99 18.99 10.53
CA ARG A 97 2.33 20.27 10.86
C ARG A 97 2.41 21.28 9.72
N GLN A 98 3.53 21.35 9.00
CA GLN A 98 3.69 22.22 7.83
C GLN A 98 2.83 21.75 6.66
N ALA A 99 2.78 20.44 6.39
CA ALA A 99 1.91 19.86 5.37
C ALA A 99 0.43 20.02 5.74
N LEU A 100 0.06 19.89 7.01
CA LEU A 100 -1.30 20.19 7.48
C LEU A 100 -1.62 21.68 7.35
N LYS A 101 -0.71 22.59 7.70
CA LYS A 101 -0.92 24.03 7.46
C LYS A 101 -1.12 24.34 5.99
N TYR A 102 -0.28 23.75 5.13
CA TYR A 102 -0.39 23.89 3.68
C TYR A 102 -1.71 23.32 3.14
N ALA A 103 -2.16 22.16 3.64
CA ALA A 103 -3.44 21.55 3.26
C ALA A 103 -4.66 22.28 3.84
N LEU A 104 -4.49 23.00 4.96
CA LEU A 104 -5.52 23.82 5.60
C LEU A 104 -5.51 25.28 5.12
N GLY A 105 -4.53 25.69 4.31
CA GLY A 105 -4.44 27.04 3.72
C GLY A 105 -3.94 28.15 4.67
N LEU A 106 -3.11 27.82 5.66
CA LEU A 106 -2.39 28.77 6.54
C LEU A 106 -0.92 28.89 6.13
#